data_AF-A0A2Z6CWE5-F1
#
_entry.id   AF-A0A2Z6CWE5-F1
#
_cell.length_a   1.000
_cell.length_b   1.000
_cell.length_c   1.000
_cell.angle_alpha   90.00
_cell.angle_beta   90.00
_cell.angle_gamma   90.00
#
_symmetry.space_group_name_H-M   'P 1'
#
loop_
_entity.id
_entity.type
_entity.pdbx_description
1 polymer ?
#
loop_
_entity_poly.entity_id
_entity_poly.type
_entity_poly.pdbx_seq_one_letter_code
_entity_poly.pdbx_strand_id
1 'polypeptide(L)'
;MPSQPRLYLPKSDGTGSKVEIKHNGSVVIVGANGSGKSRLGAWIERNADNDIIVHRISAQRALEIPEYAVIKSLEQSLNDLIWGNEDPKYANNQFKWSHRWGGNPETYLQNDYGKVLSNLFARSAERDRNHTAETRRKQAYIPVLDAPIDVLVKLWKEILPHRNIFLEDGKVSVKDIIYGTQYHGKEMSDGERVALYLMGQCLCAPPGSILVIDEPEIHLHTSIMQSLWNKLEEAQPNCLFVYITHDLNFASTRVSTTSIWVKEFDGTNRWLWEEVPEVDEFPESLLLELLGNRRTIIFVEVEKGGKDHSIYQSIYKNSNIVPRSGCQNIIESVRALRLNSSFHHVKVFGLIDRDYRTDDEIQSLSIDGVFCIDVAEIENILLNEQTLRLIAKNQHLEPEDVVNRATEMARSLLSKEIERQASLRTYRAIENNLRKIDTKSVGLQAIKTSIVNATNALNIDVTYTNNIDLYTRLATSGNLDDILKYYNNKGLVSNVCSIFELGRNGYEKLVLRMLNSVDREHIINGLRQYVPEI
;
A
#
# COMPACT_ATOMS: atom_id res chain seq x y z
N MET A 1 -25.86 -24.66 -4.42
CA MET A 1 -25.54 -23.23 -4.58
C MET A 1 -25.32 -22.99 -6.07
N PRO A 2 -25.82 -21.90 -6.67
CA PRO A 2 -25.42 -21.57 -8.03
C PRO A 2 -23.89 -21.47 -8.10
N SER A 3 -23.28 -22.03 -9.15
CA SER A 3 -21.85 -21.89 -9.38
C SER A 3 -21.52 -20.41 -9.59
N GLN A 4 -20.46 -19.91 -8.95
CA GLN A 4 -19.96 -18.56 -9.23
C GLN A 4 -19.64 -18.42 -10.73
N PRO A 5 -19.86 -17.24 -11.33
CA PRO A 5 -19.60 -17.03 -12.75
C PRO A 5 -18.11 -17.19 -13.04
N ARG A 6 -17.78 -17.74 -14.21
CA ARG A 6 -16.38 -17.92 -14.63
C ARG A 6 -15.80 -16.60 -15.10
N LEU A 7 -14.60 -16.27 -14.63
CA LEU A 7 -13.83 -15.14 -15.10
C LEU A 7 -12.75 -15.58 -16.09
N TYR A 8 -12.66 -14.87 -17.21
CA TYR A 8 -11.58 -15.05 -18.16
C TYR A 8 -10.75 -13.77 -18.29
N LEU A 9 -9.44 -13.95 -18.49
CA LEU A 9 -8.49 -12.91 -18.90
C LEU A 9 -7.78 -13.29 -20.21
N PRO A 10 -7.22 -12.31 -20.97
CA PRO A 10 -6.47 -12.61 -22.18
C PRO A 10 -5.14 -13.28 -21.82
N LYS A 11 -4.70 -14.28 -22.60
CA LYS A 11 -3.35 -14.84 -22.47
C LYS A 11 -2.29 -13.76 -22.68
N SER A 12 -1.24 -13.81 -21.86
CA SER A 12 -0.08 -12.90 -21.94
C SER A 12 0.78 -13.05 -23.21
N ASP A 13 0.50 -14.08 -24.02
CA ASP A 13 1.13 -14.33 -25.32
C ASP A 13 0.64 -13.39 -26.44
N GLY A 14 -0.44 -12.63 -26.21
CA GLY A 14 -1.01 -11.72 -27.20
C GLY A 14 -1.84 -12.41 -28.28
N THR A 15 -2.13 -13.70 -28.14
CA THR A 15 -2.97 -14.45 -29.09
C THR A 15 -4.45 -14.11 -29.00
N GLY A 16 -4.86 -13.40 -27.94
CA GLY A 16 -6.27 -13.10 -27.63
C GLY A 16 -7.06 -14.31 -27.09
N SER A 17 -6.40 -15.45 -26.88
CA SER A 17 -7.01 -16.62 -26.25
C SER A 17 -7.39 -16.33 -24.80
N LYS A 18 -8.46 -16.96 -24.31
CA LYS A 18 -8.95 -16.82 -22.94
C LYS A 18 -8.22 -17.77 -21.98
N VAL A 19 -7.95 -17.31 -20.76
CA VAL A 19 -7.51 -18.12 -19.61
C VAL A 19 -8.53 -17.93 -18.50
N GLU A 20 -9.01 -19.03 -17.93
CA GLU A 20 -9.89 -18.99 -16.76
C GLU A 20 -9.08 -18.66 -15.51
N ILE A 21 -9.56 -17.69 -14.75
CA ILE A 21 -8.96 -17.27 -13.47
C ILE A 21 -9.69 -17.98 -12.34
N LYS A 22 -8.95 -18.63 -11.45
CA LYS A 22 -9.51 -19.19 -10.23
C LYS A 22 -9.75 -18.08 -9.22
N HIS A 23 -10.94 -18.06 -8.63
CA HIS A 23 -11.33 -17.10 -7.61
C HIS A 23 -12.34 -17.73 -6.65
N ASN A 24 -12.63 -17.01 -5.57
CA ASN A 24 -13.56 -17.41 -4.51
C ASN A 24 -14.70 -16.39 -4.28
N GLY A 25 -14.87 -15.41 -5.19
CA GLY A 25 -16.00 -14.47 -5.17
C GLY A 25 -15.59 -13.03 -5.43
N SER A 26 -14.30 -12.72 -5.29
CA SER A 26 -13.73 -11.43 -5.66
C SER A 26 -12.32 -11.56 -6.24
N VAL A 27 -12.03 -10.66 -7.18
CA VAL A 27 -10.75 -10.56 -7.90
C VAL A 27 -10.33 -9.10 -7.91
N VAL A 28 -9.06 -8.84 -7.63
CA VAL A 28 -8.48 -7.50 -7.62
C VAL A 28 -7.41 -7.40 -8.69
N ILE A 29 -7.63 -6.48 -9.62
CA ILE A 29 -6.72 -6.21 -10.73
C ILE A 29 -6.03 -4.87 -10.45
N VAL A 30 -4.72 -4.93 -10.27
CA VAL A 30 -3.86 -3.79 -9.91
C VAL A 30 -2.86 -3.54 -11.02
N GLY A 31 -2.54 -2.29 -11.30
CA GLY A 31 -1.50 -1.95 -12.25
C GLY A 31 -1.21 -0.45 -12.29
N ALA A 32 -0.04 -0.09 -12.79
CA ALA A 32 0.36 1.32 -12.91
C ALA A 32 -0.56 2.11 -13.85
N ASN A 33 -0.48 3.44 -13.76
CA ASN A 33 -1.18 4.31 -14.73
C ASN A 33 -0.65 4.04 -16.14
N GLY A 34 -1.55 3.83 -17.09
CA GLY A 34 -1.22 3.48 -18.47
C GLY A 34 -1.08 1.97 -18.76
N SER A 35 -1.20 1.07 -17.78
CA SER A 35 -1.11 -0.39 -18.01
C SER A 35 -2.36 -1.01 -18.68
N GLY A 36 -3.28 -0.20 -19.20
CA GLY A 36 -4.47 -0.70 -19.91
C GLY A 36 -5.56 -1.30 -19.01
N LYS A 37 -5.62 -0.96 -17.72
CA LYS A 37 -6.61 -1.44 -16.74
C LYS A 37 -8.08 -1.30 -17.18
N SER A 38 -8.53 -0.10 -17.52
CA SER A 38 -9.92 0.14 -17.97
C SER A 38 -10.24 -0.60 -19.27
N ARG A 39 -9.22 -0.76 -20.14
CA ARG A 39 -9.34 -1.55 -21.38
C ARG A 39 -9.49 -3.04 -21.07
N LEU A 40 -8.82 -3.54 -20.02
CA LEU A 40 -8.97 -4.90 -19.53
C LEU A 40 -10.39 -5.13 -18.97
N GLY A 41 -10.95 -4.16 -18.24
CA GLY A 41 -12.35 -4.19 -17.79
C GLY A 41 -13.35 -4.30 -18.96
N ALA A 42 -13.15 -3.50 -20.01
CA ALA A 42 -13.93 -3.62 -21.25
C ALA A 42 -13.70 -4.97 -21.94
N TRP A 43 -12.46 -5.48 -21.95
CA TRP A 43 -12.16 -6.79 -22.53
C TRP A 43 -12.91 -7.92 -21.81
N ILE A 44 -12.98 -7.89 -20.47
CA ILE A 44 -13.73 -8.86 -19.66
C ILE A 44 -15.22 -8.82 -20.05
N GLU A 45 -15.81 -7.64 -20.14
CA GLU A 45 -17.22 -7.46 -20.55
C GLU A 45 -17.48 -8.01 -21.97
N ARG A 46 -16.53 -7.84 -22.89
CA ARG A 46 -16.65 -8.33 -24.27
C ARG A 46 -16.53 -9.84 -24.41
N ASN A 47 -15.75 -10.46 -23.52
CA ASN A 47 -15.30 -11.83 -23.66
C ASN A 47 -15.87 -12.76 -22.57
N ALA A 48 -16.83 -12.31 -21.77
CA ALA A 48 -17.61 -13.20 -20.93
C ALA A 48 -18.43 -14.20 -21.75
N ASP A 49 -18.85 -15.29 -21.11
CA ASP A 49 -19.74 -16.27 -21.74
C ASP A 49 -21.12 -15.63 -21.99
N ASN A 50 -21.81 -16.06 -23.05
CA ASN A 50 -23.04 -15.40 -23.53
C ASN A 50 -24.20 -15.41 -22.52
N ASP A 51 -24.20 -16.37 -21.59
CA ASP A 51 -25.16 -16.53 -20.51
C ASP A 51 -24.81 -15.75 -19.25
N ILE A 52 -23.60 -15.16 -19.19
CA ILE A 52 -23.13 -14.36 -18.07
C ILE A 52 -23.34 -12.87 -18.35
N ILE A 53 -24.07 -12.20 -17.47
CA ILE A 53 -24.22 -10.74 -17.52
C ILE A 53 -23.00 -10.11 -16.86
N VAL A 54 -22.27 -9.27 -17.59
CA VAL A 54 -21.24 -8.40 -17.01
C VAL A 54 -21.84 -7.03 -16.76
N HIS A 55 -21.83 -6.55 -15.52
CA HIS A 55 -22.28 -5.21 -15.17
C HIS A 55 -21.07 -4.36 -14.77
N ARG A 56 -20.58 -3.55 -15.72
CA ARG A 56 -19.41 -2.69 -15.49
C ARG A 56 -19.83 -1.30 -15.05
N ILE A 57 -19.15 -0.81 -14.01
CA ILE A 57 -19.26 0.53 -13.44
C ILE A 57 -17.96 1.26 -13.74
N SER A 58 -18.03 2.28 -14.59
CA SER A 58 -16.86 3.06 -15.02
C SER A 58 -16.37 3.99 -13.91
N ALA A 59 -15.07 4.28 -13.94
CA ALA A 59 -14.45 5.34 -13.14
C ALA A 59 -14.98 6.72 -13.55
N GLN A 60 -15.26 6.92 -14.85
CA GLN A 60 -15.87 8.14 -15.38
C GLN A 60 -17.39 8.03 -15.31
N ARG A 61 -17.97 8.58 -14.25
CA ARG A 61 -19.41 8.50 -13.96
C ARG A 61 -19.97 9.85 -13.54
N ALA A 62 -21.14 10.20 -14.05
CA ALA A 62 -21.90 11.37 -13.62
C ALA A 62 -22.65 11.07 -12.32
N LEU A 63 -22.50 11.95 -11.33
CA LEU A 63 -23.13 11.82 -10.00
C LEU A 63 -24.29 12.81 -9.82
N GLU A 64 -24.92 13.22 -10.92
CA GLU A 64 -26.09 14.09 -10.89
C GLU A 64 -27.35 13.27 -10.56
N ILE A 65 -28.00 13.61 -9.45
CA ILE A 65 -29.25 12.97 -9.03
C ILE A 65 -30.42 13.72 -9.68
N PRO A 66 -31.34 13.06 -10.42
CA PRO A 66 -32.53 13.72 -10.93
C PRO A 66 -33.46 14.15 -9.78
N GLU A 67 -34.39 15.09 -10.04
CA GLU A 67 -35.39 15.49 -9.02
C GLU A 67 -36.32 14.32 -8.66
N TYR A 68 -36.74 13.58 -9.68
CA TYR A 68 -37.58 12.41 -9.56
C TYR A 68 -37.04 11.30 -10.45
N ALA A 69 -37.15 10.06 -9.98
CA ALA A 69 -36.92 8.88 -10.77
C ALA A 69 -38.00 8.74 -11.84
N VAL A 70 -37.60 8.34 -13.04
CA VAL A 70 -38.55 8.09 -14.12
C VAL A 70 -39.26 6.76 -13.84
N ILE A 71 -40.59 6.76 -13.87
CA ILE A 71 -41.38 5.54 -13.69
C ILE A 71 -41.19 4.65 -14.92
N LYS A 72 -40.70 3.43 -14.69
CA LYS A 72 -40.52 2.38 -15.70
C LYS A 72 -40.97 1.05 -15.12
N SER A 73 -41.38 0.11 -15.98
CA SER A 73 -41.59 -1.27 -15.54
C SER A 73 -40.28 -1.90 -15.06
N LEU A 74 -40.36 -3.02 -14.33
CA LEU A 74 -39.18 -3.75 -13.87
C LEU A 74 -38.28 -4.17 -15.04
N GLU A 75 -38.87 -4.70 -16.12
CA GLU A 75 -38.15 -5.12 -17.32
C GLU A 75 -37.47 -3.93 -18.01
N GLN A 76 -38.21 -2.85 -18.30
CA GLN A 76 -37.66 -1.66 -18.97
C GLN A 76 -36.54 -1.01 -18.16
N SER A 77 -36.72 -0.86 -16.85
CA SER A 77 -35.70 -0.25 -15.97
C SER A 77 -34.44 -1.10 -15.88
N LEU A 78 -34.58 -2.43 -15.83
CA LEU A 78 -33.44 -3.35 -15.79
C LEU A 78 -32.69 -3.32 -17.13
N ASN A 79 -33.44 -3.36 -18.24
CA ASN A 79 -32.87 -3.34 -19.57
C ASN A 79 -32.08 -2.05 -19.84
N ASP A 80 -32.63 -0.91 -19.44
CA ASP A 80 -31.94 0.37 -19.55
C ASP A 80 -30.68 0.44 -18.68
N LEU A 81 -30.74 -0.07 -17.45
CA LEU A 81 -29.59 -0.08 -16.55
C LEU A 81 -28.47 -1.00 -17.03
N ILE A 82 -28.76 -2.19 -17.54
CA ILE A 82 -27.74 -3.18 -17.93
C ILE A 82 -27.28 -2.98 -19.37
N TRP A 83 -28.19 -2.67 -20.29
CA TRP A 83 -27.93 -2.64 -21.73
C TRP A 83 -27.92 -1.23 -22.34
N GLY A 84 -28.40 -0.23 -21.60
CA GLY A 84 -28.55 1.14 -22.09
C GLY A 84 -29.75 1.35 -23.03
N ASN A 85 -30.69 0.40 -23.10
CA ASN A 85 -31.89 0.50 -23.91
C ASN A 85 -33.07 -0.20 -23.23
N GLU A 86 -34.25 0.43 -23.21
CA GLU A 86 -35.46 -0.10 -22.55
C GLU A 86 -36.15 -1.21 -23.36
N ASP A 87 -36.04 -1.18 -24.69
CA ASP A 87 -36.72 -2.13 -25.58
C ASP A 87 -36.01 -3.49 -25.54
N PRO A 88 -36.71 -4.58 -25.13
CA PRO A 88 -36.13 -5.92 -25.07
C PRO A 88 -35.46 -6.39 -26.36
N LYS A 89 -35.89 -5.88 -27.54
CA LYS A 89 -35.28 -6.22 -28.83
C LYS A 89 -33.82 -5.76 -28.94
N TYR A 90 -33.47 -4.66 -28.27
CA TYR A 90 -32.14 -4.06 -28.31
C TYR A 90 -31.39 -4.21 -26.98
N ALA A 91 -32.02 -4.82 -25.98
CA ALA A 91 -31.48 -5.08 -24.65
C ALA A 91 -30.64 -6.37 -24.61
N ASN A 92 -29.51 -6.38 -25.30
CA ASN A 92 -28.63 -7.56 -25.38
C ASN A 92 -27.16 -7.19 -25.66
N ASN A 93 -26.27 -8.17 -25.57
CA ASN A 93 -24.82 -8.01 -25.76
C ASN A 93 -24.43 -7.38 -27.10
N GLN A 94 -25.20 -7.60 -28.18
CA GLN A 94 -24.88 -7.06 -29.51
C GLN A 94 -24.95 -5.53 -29.54
N PHE A 95 -25.96 -4.94 -28.89
CA PHE A 95 -26.20 -3.50 -28.93
C PHE A 95 -25.69 -2.74 -27.71
N LYS A 96 -25.25 -3.46 -26.67
CA LYS A 96 -24.73 -2.85 -25.43
C LYS A 96 -23.61 -1.85 -25.70
N TRP A 97 -22.66 -2.18 -26.59
CA TRP A 97 -21.52 -1.30 -26.90
C TRP A 97 -21.93 0.05 -27.50
N SER A 98 -22.97 0.07 -28.34
CA SER A 98 -23.47 1.34 -28.89
C SER A 98 -24.35 2.07 -27.89
N HIS A 99 -25.30 1.40 -27.24
CA HIS A 99 -26.29 2.05 -26.39
C HIS A 99 -25.79 2.44 -25.01
N ARG A 100 -25.05 1.54 -24.34
CA ARG A 100 -24.51 1.79 -23.00
C ARG A 100 -23.22 2.60 -23.03
N TRP A 101 -22.38 2.32 -24.02
CA TRP A 101 -21.00 2.78 -24.06
C TRP A 101 -20.71 3.79 -25.19
N GLY A 102 -21.71 4.18 -25.98
CA GLY A 102 -21.55 5.17 -27.06
C GLY A 102 -20.47 4.81 -28.09
N GLY A 103 -20.17 3.51 -28.24
CA GLY A 103 -19.08 3.00 -29.08
C GLY A 103 -17.67 3.20 -28.53
N ASN A 104 -17.50 3.84 -27.37
CA ASN A 104 -16.19 4.16 -26.75
C ASN A 104 -16.13 3.67 -25.28
N PRO A 105 -16.26 2.36 -25.06
CA PRO A 105 -16.44 1.73 -23.75
C PRO A 105 -15.31 1.96 -22.76
N GLU A 106 -14.10 2.25 -23.22
CA GLU A 106 -12.96 2.48 -22.34
C GLU A 106 -12.96 3.89 -21.73
N THR A 107 -13.65 4.86 -22.35
CA THR A 107 -13.62 6.29 -21.96
C THR A 107 -15.00 6.94 -21.88
N TYR A 108 -16.09 6.20 -22.07
CA TYR A 108 -17.43 6.78 -22.08
C TYR A 108 -17.83 7.27 -20.68
N LEU A 109 -18.38 8.48 -20.61
CA LEU A 109 -18.94 9.03 -19.39
C LEU A 109 -20.28 8.34 -19.08
N GLN A 110 -20.30 7.51 -18.05
CA GLN A 110 -21.49 6.80 -17.64
C GLN A 110 -22.47 7.75 -16.94
N ASN A 111 -23.69 7.89 -17.48
CA ASN A 111 -24.76 8.69 -16.88
C ASN A 111 -25.96 7.78 -16.53
N ASP A 112 -25.81 7.02 -15.46
CA ASP A 112 -26.75 5.97 -15.08
C ASP A 112 -27.53 6.26 -13.79
N TYR A 113 -27.28 7.38 -13.10
CA TYR A 113 -27.88 7.64 -11.79
C TYR A 113 -29.41 7.55 -11.81
N GLY A 114 -30.04 8.21 -12.79
CA GLY A 114 -31.49 8.12 -12.97
C GLY A 114 -31.97 6.70 -13.28
N LYS A 115 -31.20 5.92 -14.04
CA LYS A 115 -31.53 4.52 -14.38
C LYS A 115 -31.47 3.62 -13.15
N VAL A 116 -30.47 3.81 -12.30
CA VAL A 116 -30.33 3.13 -11.00
C VAL A 116 -31.55 3.40 -10.13
N LEU A 117 -31.94 4.67 -9.98
CA LEU A 117 -33.12 5.04 -9.19
C LEU A 117 -34.40 4.42 -9.77
N SER A 118 -34.60 4.53 -11.09
CA SER A 118 -35.74 3.91 -11.77
C SER A 118 -35.82 2.40 -11.50
N ASN A 119 -34.70 1.68 -11.53
CA ASN A 119 -34.69 0.24 -11.25
C ASN A 119 -34.93 -0.08 -9.77
N LEU A 120 -34.34 0.69 -8.85
CA LEU A 120 -34.59 0.55 -7.40
C LEU A 120 -36.09 0.68 -7.09
N PHE A 121 -36.74 1.74 -7.57
CA PHE A 121 -38.17 1.96 -7.37
C PHE A 121 -39.02 0.89 -8.06
N ALA A 122 -38.69 0.49 -9.29
CA ALA A 122 -39.43 -0.54 -10.01
C ALA A 122 -39.38 -1.91 -9.29
N ARG A 123 -38.22 -2.28 -8.72
CA ARG A 123 -38.07 -3.51 -7.91
C ARG A 123 -38.89 -3.46 -6.63
N SER A 124 -38.93 -2.34 -5.93
CA SER A 124 -39.78 -2.21 -4.75
C SER A 124 -41.26 -2.30 -5.11
N ALA A 125 -41.69 -1.60 -6.16
CA ALA A 125 -43.08 -1.63 -6.62
C ALA A 125 -43.53 -3.05 -7.03
N GLU A 126 -42.68 -3.79 -7.74
CA GLU A 126 -42.97 -5.17 -8.12
C GLU A 126 -43.01 -6.11 -6.90
N ARG A 127 -42.09 -5.95 -5.94
CA ARG A 127 -42.12 -6.68 -4.65
C ARG A 127 -43.42 -6.41 -3.89
N ASP A 128 -43.83 -5.15 -3.77
CA ASP A 128 -45.04 -4.76 -3.03
C ASP A 128 -46.32 -5.24 -3.73
N ARG A 129 -46.35 -5.22 -5.06
CA ARG A 129 -47.44 -5.78 -5.86
C ARG A 129 -47.57 -7.28 -5.62
N ASN A 130 -46.47 -8.03 -5.71
CA ASN A 130 -46.44 -9.47 -5.50
C ASN A 130 -46.82 -9.84 -4.06
N HIS A 131 -46.28 -9.12 -3.07
CA HIS A 131 -46.64 -9.28 -1.66
C HIS A 131 -48.15 -9.04 -1.44
N THR A 132 -48.70 -7.96 -2.00
CA THR A 132 -50.13 -7.65 -1.88
C THR A 132 -51.01 -8.75 -2.50
N ALA A 133 -50.64 -9.25 -3.67
CA ALA A 133 -51.36 -10.34 -4.34
C ALA A 133 -51.32 -11.64 -3.52
N GLU A 134 -50.15 -12.02 -2.99
CA GLU A 134 -49.97 -13.20 -2.15
C GLU A 134 -50.72 -13.10 -0.82
N THR A 135 -50.64 -11.96 -0.13
CA THR A 135 -51.33 -11.72 1.14
C THR A 135 -52.85 -11.77 0.95
N ARG A 136 -53.38 -11.18 -0.13
CA ARG A 136 -54.81 -11.29 -0.49
C ARG A 136 -55.22 -12.73 -0.77
N ARG A 137 -54.37 -13.51 -1.44
CA ARG A 137 -54.62 -14.92 -1.76
C ARG A 137 -54.61 -15.80 -0.51
N LYS A 138 -53.63 -15.62 0.38
CA LYS A 138 -53.46 -16.47 1.58
C LYS A 138 -54.31 -16.02 2.77
N GLN A 139 -54.80 -14.77 2.77
CA GLN A 139 -55.53 -14.14 3.87
C GLN A 139 -54.80 -14.23 5.23
N ALA A 140 -53.47 -14.23 5.18
CA ALA A 140 -52.60 -14.35 6.34
C ALA A 140 -51.44 -13.36 6.22
N TYR A 141 -50.85 -12.99 7.36
CA TYR A 141 -49.65 -12.18 7.36
C TYR A 141 -48.49 -12.95 6.73
N ILE A 142 -47.83 -12.33 5.75
CA ILE A 142 -46.62 -12.83 5.11
C ILE A 142 -45.50 -11.85 5.47
N PRO A 143 -44.33 -12.29 5.92
CA PRO A 143 -43.18 -11.39 6.08
C PRO A 143 -42.82 -10.75 4.74
N VAL A 144 -42.55 -9.44 4.76
CA VAL A 144 -42.11 -8.70 3.59
C VAL A 144 -40.62 -8.97 3.38
N LEU A 145 -40.26 -9.52 2.22
CA LEU A 145 -38.86 -9.70 1.84
C LEU A 145 -38.27 -8.34 1.46
N ASP A 146 -37.02 -8.11 1.86
CA ASP A 146 -36.30 -6.89 1.50
C ASP A 146 -36.14 -6.79 -0.03
N ALA A 147 -36.55 -5.66 -0.59
CA ALA A 147 -36.14 -5.24 -1.91
C ALA A 147 -34.77 -4.54 -1.83
N PRO A 148 -34.08 -4.30 -2.97
CA PRO A 148 -32.80 -3.58 -2.97
C PRO A 148 -32.81 -2.23 -2.27
N ILE A 149 -33.92 -1.48 -2.28
CA ILE A 149 -34.05 -0.23 -1.50
C ILE A 149 -33.94 -0.50 0.01
N ASP A 150 -34.58 -1.56 0.52
CA ASP A 150 -34.57 -1.87 1.96
C ASP A 150 -33.15 -2.25 2.41
N VAL A 151 -32.45 -3.06 1.60
CA VAL A 151 -31.05 -3.42 1.84
C VAL A 151 -30.17 -2.16 1.78
N LEU A 152 -30.38 -1.30 0.79
CA LEU A 152 -29.63 -0.05 0.62
C LEU A 152 -29.78 0.86 1.84
N VAL A 153 -31.01 1.08 2.34
CA VAL A 153 -31.26 1.92 3.52
C VAL A 153 -30.57 1.35 4.77
N LYS A 154 -30.57 0.02 4.94
CA LYS A 154 -29.85 -0.65 6.04
C LYS A 154 -28.35 -0.44 5.93
N LEU A 155 -27.76 -0.69 4.75
CA LEU A 155 -26.34 -0.47 4.49
C LEU A 155 -25.93 0.99 4.67
N TRP A 156 -26.75 1.92 4.18
CA TRP A 156 -26.55 3.35 4.35
C TRP A 156 -26.42 3.72 5.83
N LYS A 157 -27.32 3.22 6.67
CA LYS A 157 -27.31 3.49 8.12
C LYS A 157 -26.06 2.95 8.81
N GLU A 158 -25.53 1.81 8.35
CA GLU A 158 -24.29 1.24 8.89
C GLU A 158 -23.05 2.04 8.47
N ILE A 159 -23.00 2.51 7.23
CA ILE A 159 -21.81 3.15 6.64
C ILE A 159 -21.77 4.66 6.92
N LEU A 160 -22.93 5.32 6.92
CA LEU A 160 -23.11 6.76 7.13
C LEU A 160 -24.07 7.01 8.30
N PRO A 161 -23.69 6.65 9.54
CA PRO A 161 -24.60 6.60 10.68
C PRO A 161 -25.13 7.97 11.12
N HIS A 162 -24.55 9.08 10.63
CA HIS A 162 -24.97 10.43 10.99
C HIS A 162 -26.16 10.94 10.16
N ARG A 163 -26.56 10.20 9.10
CA ARG A 163 -27.63 10.63 8.19
C ARG A 163 -28.55 9.47 7.83
N ASN A 164 -29.84 9.74 7.85
CA ASN A 164 -30.84 8.78 7.36
C ASN A 164 -31.21 9.12 5.92
N ILE A 165 -31.24 8.10 5.06
CA ILE A 165 -31.68 8.22 3.68
C ILE A 165 -33.11 7.69 3.52
N PHE A 166 -33.90 8.36 2.70
CA PHE A 166 -35.28 7.99 2.37
C PHE A 166 -35.45 8.00 0.85
N LEU A 167 -35.89 6.86 0.30
CA LEU A 167 -36.22 6.69 -1.12
C LEU A 167 -37.72 6.46 -1.22
N GLU A 168 -38.48 7.54 -1.35
CA GLU A 168 -39.94 7.54 -1.29
C GLU A 168 -40.48 8.43 -2.41
N ASP A 169 -41.66 8.15 -2.94
CA ASP A 169 -42.33 9.00 -3.94
C ASP A 169 -41.45 9.36 -5.15
N GLY A 170 -40.61 8.41 -5.58
CA GLY A 170 -39.68 8.60 -6.69
C GLY A 170 -38.53 9.58 -6.41
N LYS A 171 -38.40 10.13 -5.20
CA LYS A 171 -37.33 11.07 -4.83
C LYS A 171 -36.37 10.48 -3.81
N VAL A 172 -35.18 11.05 -3.74
CA VAL A 172 -34.18 10.74 -2.71
C VAL A 172 -34.10 11.94 -1.78
N SER A 173 -34.28 11.70 -0.48
CA SER A 173 -34.07 12.73 0.54
C SER A 173 -33.20 12.21 1.67
N VAL A 174 -32.43 13.11 2.27
CA VAL A 174 -31.54 12.80 3.38
C VAL A 174 -31.89 13.69 4.56
N LYS A 175 -31.87 13.11 5.75
CA LYS A 175 -32.11 13.81 7.01
C LYS A 175 -30.90 13.68 7.92
N ASP A 176 -30.37 14.82 8.34
CA ASP A 176 -29.33 14.87 9.36
C ASP A 176 -29.92 14.46 10.73
N ILE A 177 -29.26 13.55 11.44
CA ILE A 177 -29.77 13.02 12.71
C ILE A 177 -29.65 14.04 13.85
N ILE A 178 -28.62 14.88 13.83
CA ILE A 178 -28.33 15.85 14.89
C ILE A 178 -29.25 17.06 14.75
N TYR A 179 -29.31 17.63 13.54
CA TYR A 179 -30.04 18.87 13.30
C TYR A 179 -31.48 18.65 12.85
N GLY A 180 -31.83 17.43 12.44
CA GLY A 180 -33.17 17.09 11.94
C GLY A 180 -33.51 17.70 10.58
N THR A 181 -32.59 18.45 9.97
CA THR A 181 -32.77 19.08 8.66
C THR A 181 -32.87 18.02 7.57
N GLN A 182 -33.95 18.08 6.80
CA GLN A 182 -34.17 17.21 5.63
C GLN A 182 -33.99 18.03 4.36
N TYR A 183 -33.25 17.46 3.41
CA TYR A 183 -32.92 18.13 2.16
C TYR A 183 -32.88 17.11 1.01
N HIS A 184 -32.88 17.60 -0.23
CA HIS A 184 -32.96 16.74 -1.40
C HIS A 184 -31.62 16.06 -1.67
N GLY A 185 -31.62 14.82 -2.20
CA GLY A 185 -30.38 14.07 -2.46
C GLY A 185 -29.38 14.78 -3.39
N LYS A 186 -29.86 15.74 -4.20
CA LYS A 186 -29.02 16.62 -5.03
C LYS A 186 -28.01 17.45 -4.24
N GLU A 187 -28.34 17.80 -3.01
CA GLU A 187 -27.53 18.65 -2.14
C GLU A 187 -26.58 17.83 -1.25
N MET A 188 -26.53 16.51 -1.44
CA MET A 188 -25.55 15.63 -0.79
C MET A 188 -24.12 15.93 -1.26
N SER A 189 -23.16 15.63 -0.38
CA SER A 189 -21.73 15.65 -0.76
C SER A 189 -21.43 14.65 -1.88
N ASP A 190 -20.34 14.86 -2.63
CA ASP A 190 -19.92 13.91 -3.68
C ASP A 190 -19.73 12.49 -3.12
N GLY A 191 -19.16 12.36 -1.92
CA GLY A 191 -18.94 11.07 -1.25
C GLY A 191 -20.23 10.31 -0.94
N GLU A 192 -21.28 11.03 -0.56
CA GLU A 192 -22.60 10.45 -0.32
C GLU A 192 -23.31 10.07 -1.62
N ARG A 193 -23.21 10.93 -2.64
CA ARG A 193 -23.81 10.66 -3.96
C ARG A 193 -23.16 9.45 -4.61
N VAL A 194 -21.84 9.31 -4.53
CA VAL A 194 -21.15 8.11 -5.05
C VAL A 194 -21.46 6.87 -4.23
N ALA A 195 -21.59 6.96 -2.90
CA ALA A 195 -21.96 5.81 -2.07
C ALA A 195 -23.36 5.28 -2.44
N LEU A 196 -24.36 6.15 -2.54
CA LEU A 196 -25.72 5.78 -2.98
C LEU A 196 -25.70 5.16 -4.38
N TYR A 197 -24.95 5.77 -5.31
CA TYR A 197 -24.81 5.27 -6.68
C TYR A 197 -24.23 3.85 -6.72
N LEU A 198 -23.11 3.62 -6.03
CA LEU A 198 -22.43 2.33 -6.00
C LEU A 198 -23.27 1.25 -5.33
N MET A 199 -23.94 1.57 -4.20
CA MET A 199 -24.89 0.66 -3.56
C MET A 199 -26.00 0.27 -4.52
N GLY A 200 -26.64 1.26 -5.16
CA GLY A 200 -27.73 1.01 -6.11
C GLY A 200 -27.28 0.18 -7.30
N GLN A 201 -26.13 0.50 -7.91
CA GLN A 201 -25.58 -0.26 -9.04
C GLN A 201 -25.34 -1.74 -8.69
N CYS A 202 -24.73 -2.01 -7.53
CA CYS A 202 -24.42 -3.38 -7.11
C CYS A 202 -25.68 -4.15 -6.70
N LEU A 203 -26.58 -3.53 -5.94
CA LEU A 203 -27.80 -4.19 -5.45
C LEU A 203 -28.85 -4.43 -6.56
N CYS A 204 -28.80 -3.66 -7.64
CA CYS A 204 -29.65 -3.86 -8.82
C CYS A 204 -29.11 -4.90 -9.80
N ALA A 205 -27.88 -5.39 -9.61
CA ALA A 205 -27.27 -6.37 -10.49
C ALA A 205 -28.03 -7.72 -10.44
N PRO A 206 -28.25 -8.39 -11.58
CA PRO A 206 -28.81 -9.74 -11.58
C PRO A 206 -27.91 -10.75 -10.86
N PRO A 207 -28.47 -11.76 -10.15
CA PRO A 207 -27.68 -12.85 -9.57
C PRO A 207 -26.88 -13.60 -10.63
N GLY A 208 -25.66 -14.05 -10.30
CA GLY A 208 -24.77 -14.74 -11.24
C GLY A 208 -24.04 -13.80 -12.21
N SER A 209 -24.14 -12.48 -12.01
CA SER A 209 -23.42 -11.50 -12.82
C SER A 209 -21.97 -11.31 -12.37
N ILE A 210 -21.14 -10.81 -13.28
CA ILE A 210 -19.81 -10.28 -12.97
C ILE A 210 -19.93 -8.76 -12.83
N LEU A 211 -19.67 -8.25 -11.64
CA LEU A 211 -19.61 -6.82 -11.36
C LEU A 211 -18.17 -6.36 -11.59
N VAL A 212 -17.94 -5.53 -12.60
CA VAL A 212 -16.62 -4.93 -12.87
C VAL A 212 -16.63 -3.48 -12.39
N ILE A 213 -15.78 -3.15 -11.41
CA ILE A 213 -15.72 -1.82 -10.82
C ILE A 213 -14.38 -1.18 -11.15
N ASP A 214 -14.42 -0.17 -12.01
CA ASP A 214 -13.24 0.65 -12.34
C ASP A 214 -13.06 1.76 -11.28
N GLU A 215 -11.87 1.82 -10.71
CA GLU A 215 -11.41 2.76 -9.68
C GLU A 215 -12.44 2.88 -8.53
N PRO A 216 -12.65 1.77 -7.76
CA PRO A 216 -13.62 1.68 -6.67
C PRO A 216 -13.43 2.73 -5.58
N GLU A 217 -12.24 3.31 -5.45
CA GLU A 217 -11.86 4.33 -4.47
C GLU A 217 -12.29 5.76 -4.84
N ILE A 218 -12.61 6.02 -6.12
CA ILE A 218 -12.85 7.39 -6.60
C ILE A 218 -14.06 8.02 -5.90
N HIS A 219 -13.83 9.22 -5.35
CA HIS A 219 -14.78 10.04 -4.59
C HIS A 219 -15.27 9.44 -3.26
N LEU A 220 -14.73 8.30 -2.82
CA LEU A 220 -15.01 7.76 -1.50
C LEU A 220 -13.99 8.23 -0.47
N HIS A 221 -14.46 8.54 0.73
CA HIS A 221 -13.55 8.78 1.85
C HIS A 221 -12.98 7.44 2.34
N THR A 222 -11.70 7.43 2.70
CA THR A 222 -10.98 6.21 3.13
C THR A 222 -11.65 5.48 4.29
N SER A 223 -12.30 6.21 5.19
CA SER A 223 -13.00 5.65 6.36
C SER A 223 -14.24 4.80 6.02
N ILE A 224 -14.90 5.06 4.88
CA ILE A 224 -16.12 4.33 4.49
C ILE A 224 -15.84 3.27 3.42
N MET A 225 -14.75 3.42 2.67
CA MET A 225 -14.43 2.61 1.50
C MET A 225 -14.40 1.12 1.80
N GLN A 226 -13.62 0.69 2.80
CA GLN A 226 -13.51 -0.73 3.15
C GLN A 226 -14.86 -1.32 3.61
N SER A 227 -15.57 -0.59 4.48
CA SER A 227 -16.87 -1.02 5.02
C SER A 227 -17.91 -1.16 3.90
N LEU A 228 -17.99 -0.18 3.00
CA LEU A 228 -18.91 -0.19 1.87
C LEU A 228 -18.74 -1.44 1.00
N TRP A 229 -17.52 -1.71 0.55
CA TRP A 229 -17.28 -2.82 -0.36
C TRP A 229 -17.46 -4.18 0.30
N ASN A 230 -17.02 -4.36 1.54
CA ASN A 230 -17.28 -5.59 2.31
C ASN A 230 -18.78 -5.88 2.40
N LYS A 231 -19.57 -4.86 2.73
CA LYS A 231 -21.03 -4.98 2.89
C LYS A 231 -21.75 -5.25 1.57
N LEU A 232 -21.25 -4.72 0.45
CA LEU A 232 -21.81 -5.00 -0.86
C LEU A 232 -21.49 -6.41 -1.34
N GLU A 233 -20.26 -6.91 -1.08
CA GLU A 233 -19.90 -8.30 -1.33
C GLU A 233 -20.80 -9.26 -0.50
N GLU A 234 -21.02 -8.96 0.79
CA GLU A 234 -21.94 -9.70 1.66
C GLU A 234 -23.40 -9.67 1.16
N ALA A 235 -23.86 -8.54 0.63
CA ALA A 235 -25.23 -8.36 0.14
C ALA A 235 -25.48 -9.03 -1.23
N GLN A 236 -24.42 -9.33 -2.00
CA GLN A 236 -24.49 -9.93 -3.34
C GLN A 236 -23.61 -11.19 -3.46
N PRO A 237 -23.84 -12.24 -2.64
CA PRO A 237 -22.96 -13.41 -2.58
C PRO A 237 -22.98 -14.29 -3.84
N ASN A 238 -23.96 -14.07 -4.74
CA ASN A 238 -24.07 -14.79 -6.00
C ASN A 238 -23.39 -14.06 -7.18
N CYS A 239 -22.83 -12.87 -6.96
CA CYS A 239 -22.12 -12.11 -7.97
C CYS A 239 -20.61 -12.25 -7.76
N LEU A 240 -19.86 -12.17 -8.86
CA LEU A 240 -18.40 -12.03 -8.80
C LEU A 240 -18.02 -10.56 -8.82
N PHE A 241 -17.25 -10.09 -7.86
CA PHE A 241 -16.71 -8.74 -7.86
C PHE A 241 -15.31 -8.72 -8.50
N VAL A 242 -15.14 -7.90 -9.52
CA VAL A 242 -13.84 -7.64 -10.16
C VAL A 242 -13.51 -6.18 -9.97
N TYR A 243 -12.56 -5.90 -9.09
CA TYR A 243 -12.07 -4.55 -8.83
C TYR A 243 -10.89 -4.24 -9.72
N ILE A 244 -10.91 -3.08 -10.38
CA ILE A 244 -9.82 -2.61 -11.22
C ILE A 244 -9.35 -1.28 -10.63
N THR A 245 -8.14 -1.24 -10.09
CA THR A 245 -7.64 -0.07 -9.34
C THR A 245 -6.17 0.20 -9.60
N HIS A 246 -5.73 1.43 -9.34
CA HIS A 246 -4.32 1.76 -9.15
C HIS A 246 -3.96 2.02 -7.68
N ASP A 247 -4.95 2.13 -6.77
CA ASP A 247 -4.73 2.33 -5.35
C ASP A 247 -4.42 1.01 -4.65
N LEU A 248 -3.14 0.87 -4.28
CA LEU A 248 -2.64 -0.28 -3.53
C LEU A 248 -3.25 -0.39 -2.13
N ASN A 249 -3.63 0.74 -1.52
CA ASN A 249 -4.29 0.72 -0.22
C ASN A 249 -5.66 0.08 -0.35
N PHE A 250 -6.46 0.47 -1.35
CA PHE A 250 -7.74 -0.19 -1.62
C PHE A 250 -7.53 -1.68 -1.89
N ALA A 251 -6.61 -2.04 -2.78
CA ALA A 251 -6.36 -3.43 -3.15
C ALA A 251 -6.07 -4.30 -1.93
N SER A 252 -5.18 -3.84 -1.04
CA SER A 252 -4.85 -4.56 0.19
C SER A 252 -5.95 -4.65 1.23
N THR A 253 -7.03 -3.88 1.11
CA THR A 253 -8.19 -4.03 2.01
C THR A 253 -9.06 -5.23 1.65
N ARG A 254 -8.90 -5.77 0.44
CA ARG A 254 -9.60 -6.96 -0.02
C ARG A 254 -8.86 -8.17 0.54
N VAL A 255 -9.56 -9.04 1.26
CA VAL A 255 -8.98 -10.19 1.95
C VAL A 255 -9.48 -11.46 1.28
N SER A 256 -8.62 -12.47 1.16
CA SER A 256 -8.95 -13.73 0.49
C SER A 256 -9.43 -13.49 -0.95
N THR A 257 -8.77 -12.62 -1.71
CA THR A 257 -9.15 -12.33 -3.10
C THR A 257 -8.04 -12.76 -4.04
N THR A 258 -8.38 -13.19 -5.25
CA THR A 258 -7.34 -13.41 -6.27
C THR A 258 -6.82 -12.06 -6.76
N SER A 259 -5.55 -11.78 -6.51
CA SER A 259 -4.90 -10.53 -6.95
C SER A 259 -4.08 -10.73 -8.21
N ILE A 260 -4.28 -9.83 -9.16
CA ILE A 260 -3.70 -9.87 -10.50
C ILE A 260 -2.98 -8.56 -10.74
N TRP A 261 -1.70 -8.65 -11.05
CA TRP A 261 -0.88 -7.50 -11.38
C TRP A 261 -0.70 -7.36 -12.90
N VAL A 262 -1.21 -6.26 -13.45
CA VAL A 262 -1.09 -5.89 -14.86
C VAL A 262 0.15 -5.03 -15.06
N LYS A 263 1.20 -5.64 -15.63
CA LYS A 263 2.52 -5.03 -15.82
C LYS A 263 2.53 -4.04 -16.98
N GLU A 264 2.06 -4.49 -18.14
CA GLU A 264 2.18 -3.78 -19.40
C GLU A 264 0.99 -4.05 -20.32
N PHE A 265 0.76 -3.08 -21.20
CA PHE A 265 -0.21 -3.18 -22.28
C PHE A 265 0.40 -2.59 -23.54
N ASP A 266 0.29 -3.31 -24.66
CA ASP A 266 0.92 -2.94 -25.93
C ASP A 266 0.17 -1.87 -26.73
N GLY A 267 -0.96 -1.37 -26.21
CA GLY A 267 -1.82 -0.41 -26.89
C GLY A 267 -2.90 -1.04 -27.76
N THR A 268 -2.86 -2.36 -27.97
CA THR A 268 -3.79 -3.08 -28.85
C THR A 268 -4.59 -4.13 -28.09
N ASN A 269 -4.11 -5.37 -27.99
CA ASN A 269 -4.82 -6.51 -27.42
C ASN A 269 -3.93 -7.42 -26.56
N ARG A 270 -2.70 -6.99 -26.23
CA ARG A 270 -1.79 -7.79 -25.40
C ARG A 270 -1.56 -7.12 -24.06
N TRP A 271 -1.99 -7.81 -23.01
CA TRP A 271 -1.64 -7.49 -21.63
C TRP A 271 -0.60 -8.48 -21.14
N LEU A 272 0.44 -7.97 -20.48
CA LEU A 272 1.31 -8.78 -19.66
C LEU A 272 0.82 -8.65 -18.21
N TRP A 273 0.28 -9.73 -17.67
CA TRP A 273 -0.16 -9.79 -16.27
C TRP A 273 0.31 -11.09 -15.63
N GLU A 274 0.41 -11.05 -14.30
CA GLU A 274 0.75 -12.19 -13.44
C GLU A 274 -0.15 -12.18 -12.20
N GLU A 275 -0.42 -13.36 -11.63
CA GLU A 275 -1.01 -13.44 -10.30
C GLU A 275 0.02 -12.98 -9.26
N VAL A 276 -0.43 -12.21 -8.28
CA VAL A 276 0.44 -11.74 -7.19
C VAL A 276 0.83 -12.95 -6.35
N PRO A 277 2.13 -13.22 -6.18
CA PRO A 277 2.57 -14.38 -5.42
C PRO A 277 2.21 -14.19 -3.94
N GLU A 278 1.78 -15.25 -3.28
CA GLU A 278 1.74 -15.30 -1.83
C GLU A 278 3.18 -15.48 -1.32
N VAL A 279 3.67 -14.50 -0.55
CA VAL A 279 4.98 -14.58 0.11
C VAL A 279 4.73 -14.44 1.60
N ASP A 280 5.04 -15.51 2.35
CA ASP A 280 5.00 -15.51 3.80
C ASP A 280 5.77 -14.30 4.36
N GLU A 281 5.29 -13.71 5.46
CA GLU A 281 5.85 -12.51 6.13
C GLU A 281 5.68 -11.16 5.40
N PHE A 282 5.13 -11.15 4.18
CA PHE A 282 4.85 -9.92 3.45
C PHE A 282 3.36 -9.64 3.34
N PRO A 283 2.89 -8.45 3.77
CA PRO A 283 1.53 -8.05 3.48
C PRO A 283 1.37 -7.83 1.97
N GLU A 284 0.22 -8.21 1.44
CA GLU A 284 -0.09 -8.13 0.01
C GLU A 284 0.01 -6.69 -0.54
N SER A 285 -0.32 -5.68 0.27
CA SER A 285 -0.07 -4.26 -0.04
C SER A 285 1.38 -3.99 -0.41
N LEU A 286 2.31 -4.51 0.39
CA LEU A 286 3.72 -4.33 0.17
C LEU A 286 4.14 -5.09 -1.09
N LEU A 287 3.70 -6.34 -1.28
CA LEU A 287 4.02 -7.10 -2.49
C LEU A 287 3.55 -6.37 -3.76
N LEU A 288 2.33 -5.84 -3.75
CA LEU A 288 1.79 -5.02 -4.83
C LEU A 288 2.61 -3.73 -5.05
N GLU A 289 3.06 -3.07 -3.98
CA GLU A 289 3.94 -1.90 -4.08
C GLU A 289 5.30 -2.25 -4.70
N LEU A 290 5.89 -3.37 -4.25
CA LEU A 290 7.17 -3.86 -4.73
C LEU A 290 7.09 -4.24 -6.21
N LEU A 291 6.01 -4.91 -6.64
CA LEU A 291 5.77 -5.26 -8.04
C LEU A 291 5.51 -4.01 -8.89
N GLY A 292 4.65 -3.11 -8.42
CA GLY A 292 4.28 -1.90 -9.16
C GLY A 292 5.43 -0.90 -9.32
N ASN A 293 6.46 -0.98 -8.49
CA ASN A 293 7.58 -0.05 -8.51
C ASN A 293 8.70 -0.52 -9.46
N ARG A 294 8.99 0.30 -10.48
CA ARG A 294 10.11 0.07 -11.40
C ARG A 294 11.45 0.57 -10.85
N ARG A 295 11.47 1.22 -9.69
CA ARG A 295 12.67 1.76 -9.05
C ARG A 295 13.31 0.71 -8.14
N THR A 296 14.61 0.88 -7.89
CA THR A 296 15.33 0.12 -6.87
C THR A 296 14.66 0.28 -5.50
N ILE A 297 14.52 -0.80 -4.77
CA ILE A 297 13.86 -0.85 -3.46
C ILE A 297 14.92 -1.01 -2.39
N ILE A 298 14.84 -0.17 -1.37
CA ILE A 298 15.78 -0.14 -0.26
C ILE A 298 15.00 -0.23 1.04
N PHE A 299 15.11 -1.37 1.73
CA PHE A 299 14.59 -1.53 3.08
C PHE A 299 15.49 -0.83 4.08
N VAL A 300 14.91 -0.05 4.99
CA VAL A 300 15.65 0.75 6.00
C VAL A 300 15.11 0.51 7.40
N GLU A 301 16.00 0.50 8.39
CA GLU A 301 15.66 0.29 9.82
C GLU A 301 15.15 1.57 10.47
N VAL A 302 13.97 2.04 10.07
CA VAL A 302 13.41 3.31 10.56
C VAL A 302 11.90 3.22 10.74
N GLU A 303 11.35 4.12 11.56
CA GLU A 303 9.91 4.32 11.64
C GLU A 303 9.39 5.10 10.43
N LYS A 304 8.22 4.70 9.90
CA LYS A 304 7.58 5.38 8.77
C LYS A 304 7.24 6.82 9.14
N GLY A 305 7.76 7.78 8.37
CA GLY A 305 7.54 9.21 8.59
C GLY A 305 8.47 9.85 9.62
N GLY A 306 9.44 9.10 10.15
CA GLY A 306 10.49 9.64 11.02
C GLY A 306 11.51 10.52 10.29
N LYS A 307 12.41 11.15 11.07
CA LYS A 307 13.49 11.98 10.53
C LYS A 307 14.45 11.17 9.67
N ASP A 308 14.84 9.99 10.13
CA ASP A 308 15.78 9.09 9.46
C ASP A 308 15.24 8.64 8.10
N HIS A 309 13.93 8.38 8.04
CA HIS A 309 13.24 8.09 6.78
C HIS A 309 13.39 9.24 5.77
N SER A 310 13.32 10.49 6.24
CA SER A 310 13.48 11.68 5.39
C SER A 310 14.92 11.85 4.88
N ILE A 311 15.92 11.47 5.70
CA ILE A 311 17.34 11.46 5.31
C ILE A 311 17.55 10.46 4.17
N TYR A 312 17.13 9.20 4.35
CA TYR A 312 17.24 8.16 3.32
C TYR A 312 16.52 8.55 2.02
N GLN A 313 15.29 9.08 2.10
CA GLN A 313 14.55 9.57 0.94
C GLN A 313 15.28 10.71 0.20
N SER A 314 15.98 11.57 0.94
CA SER A 314 16.74 12.68 0.36
C SER A 314 17.99 12.20 -0.36
N ILE A 315 18.69 11.19 0.19
CA ILE A 315 19.91 10.61 -0.39
C ILE A 315 19.59 9.77 -1.64
N TYR A 316 18.61 8.88 -1.54
CA TYR A 316 18.21 7.93 -2.58
C TYR A 316 16.92 8.34 -3.31
N LYS A 317 16.88 9.56 -3.85
CA LYS A 317 15.70 10.16 -4.51
C LYS A 317 15.07 9.28 -5.61
N ASN A 318 15.87 8.47 -6.28
CA ASN A 318 15.46 7.63 -7.40
C ASN A 318 15.09 6.19 -6.98
N SER A 319 15.11 5.89 -5.69
CA SER A 319 14.78 4.59 -5.11
C SER A 319 13.50 4.67 -4.28
N ASN A 320 12.88 3.52 -4.01
CA ASN A 320 11.79 3.42 -3.06
C ASN A 320 12.34 3.04 -1.69
N ILE A 321 12.16 3.92 -0.71
CA ILE A 321 12.60 3.69 0.67
C ILE A 321 11.45 3.06 1.45
N VAL A 322 11.65 1.82 1.90
CA VAL A 322 10.62 1.05 2.60
C VAL A 322 11.04 0.83 4.06
N PRO A 323 10.38 1.47 5.04
CA PRO A 323 10.69 1.27 6.45
C PRO A 323 10.31 -0.13 6.93
N ARG A 324 11.21 -0.77 7.68
CA ARG A 324 10.97 -2.05 8.38
C ARG A 324 11.50 -1.95 9.80
N SER A 325 10.80 -2.55 10.76
CA SER A 325 11.22 -2.59 12.16
C SER A 325 12.30 -3.66 12.36
N GLY A 326 13.49 -3.24 12.77
CA GLY A 326 14.57 -4.16 13.17
C GLY A 326 15.40 -4.71 12.00
N CYS A 327 16.72 -4.75 12.20
CA CYS A 327 17.68 -5.27 11.22
C CYS A 327 17.38 -6.71 10.74
N GLN A 328 16.89 -7.58 11.61
CA GLN A 328 16.61 -8.99 11.25
C GLN A 328 15.52 -9.09 10.19
N ASN A 329 14.43 -8.32 10.35
CA ASN A 329 13.32 -8.28 9.39
C ASN A 329 13.78 -7.73 8.04
N ILE A 330 14.76 -6.82 8.01
CA ILE A 330 15.37 -6.31 6.76
C ILE A 330 16.14 -7.42 6.06
N ILE A 331 16.99 -8.14 6.80
CA ILE A 331 17.79 -9.24 6.25
C ILE A 331 16.89 -10.33 5.67
N GLU A 332 15.87 -10.74 6.42
CA GLU A 332 14.88 -11.74 5.98
C GLU A 332 14.09 -11.24 4.78
N SER A 333 13.65 -9.97 4.79
CA SER A 333 12.92 -9.38 3.66
C SER A 333 13.73 -9.37 2.37
N VAL A 334 15.00 -8.96 2.44
CA VAL A 334 15.89 -8.92 1.26
C VAL A 334 16.13 -10.32 0.74
N ARG A 335 16.41 -11.30 1.62
CA ARG A 335 16.62 -12.70 1.23
C ARG A 335 15.38 -13.30 0.58
N ALA A 336 14.20 -13.13 1.20
CA ALA A 336 12.94 -13.68 0.71
C ALA A 336 12.61 -13.17 -0.71
N LEU A 337 12.75 -11.87 -0.95
CA LEU A 337 12.45 -11.28 -2.26
C LEU A 337 13.51 -11.61 -3.31
N ARG A 338 14.79 -11.65 -2.95
CA ARG A 338 15.86 -12.00 -3.90
C ARG A 338 15.83 -13.47 -4.31
N LEU A 339 15.34 -14.36 -3.46
CA LEU A 339 15.16 -15.78 -3.77
C LEU A 339 13.91 -16.06 -4.62
N ASN A 340 12.94 -15.14 -4.62
CA ASN A 340 11.68 -15.32 -5.32
C ASN A 340 11.78 -14.85 -6.78
N SER A 341 11.61 -15.79 -7.73
CA SER A 341 11.72 -15.53 -9.16
C SER A 341 10.78 -14.45 -9.67
N SER A 342 9.60 -14.31 -9.05
CA SER A 342 8.62 -13.29 -9.42
C SER A 342 9.14 -11.87 -9.20
N PHE A 343 10.11 -11.68 -8.31
CA PHE A 343 10.71 -10.38 -7.97
C PHE A 343 12.10 -10.16 -8.58
N HIS A 344 12.63 -11.07 -9.40
CA HIS A 344 13.97 -10.92 -10.00
C HIS A 344 14.10 -9.68 -10.92
N HIS A 345 13.00 -9.15 -11.42
CA HIS A 345 12.97 -7.93 -12.21
C HIS A 345 13.10 -6.66 -11.36
N VAL A 346 12.96 -6.78 -10.04
CA VAL A 346 13.07 -5.70 -9.05
C VAL A 346 14.42 -5.77 -8.37
N LYS A 347 15.15 -4.65 -8.32
CA LYS A 347 16.39 -4.55 -7.54
C LYS A 347 16.05 -4.28 -6.08
N VAL A 348 16.41 -5.19 -5.19
CA VAL A 348 16.08 -5.12 -3.76
C VAL A 348 17.36 -5.13 -2.93
N PHE A 349 17.47 -4.16 -2.03
CA PHE A 349 18.59 -4.01 -1.10
C PHE A 349 18.10 -3.69 0.31
N GLY A 350 18.95 -3.95 1.30
CA GLY A 350 18.75 -3.54 2.69
C GLY A 350 19.81 -2.55 3.10
N LEU A 351 19.42 -1.54 3.87
CA LEU A 351 20.30 -0.61 4.57
C LEU A 351 20.03 -0.70 6.07
N ILE A 352 21.09 -0.95 6.81
CA ILE A 352 21.05 -1.05 8.27
C ILE A 352 22.12 -0.16 8.89
N ASP A 353 21.91 0.20 10.15
CA ASP A 353 22.91 0.92 10.93
C ASP A 353 24.13 0.03 11.19
N ARG A 354 25.32 0.63 11.30
CA ARG A 354 26.55 -0.13 11.57
C ARG A 354 26.55 -0.72 12.96
N ASP A 355 25.96 0.00 13.93
CA ASP A 355 25.99 -0.33 15.36
C ASP A 355 27.40 -0.75 15.81
N TYR A 356 27.49 -1.92 16.45
CA TYR A 356 28.70 -2.55 16.92
C TYR A 356 29.16 -3.70 16.01
N ARG A 357 28.68 -3.76 14.75
CA ARG A 357 28.97 -4.88 13.85
C ARG A 357 30.46 -4.96 13.51
N THR A 358 30.95 -6.19 13.43
CA THR A 358 32.32 -6.49 13.00
C THR A 358 32.44 -6.40 11.49
N ASP A 359 33.64 -6.14 10.96
CA ASP A 359 33.84 -6.03 9.51
C ASP A 359 33.50 -7.36 8.78
N ASP A 360 33.74 -8.51 9.42
CA ASP A 360 33.34 -9.84 8.91
C ASP A 360 31.81 -9.97 8.79
N GLU A 361 31.05 -9.45 9.76
CA GLU A 361 29.58 -9.45 9.72
C GLU A 361 29.07 -8.58 8.56
N ILE A 362 29.65 -7.39 8.42
CA ILE A 362 29.30 -6.44 7.36
C ILE A 362 29.57 -7.04 5.97
N GLN A 363 30.72 -7.69 5.79
CA GLN A 363 31.05 -8.35 4.53
C GLN A 363 30.08 -9.50 4.21
N SER A 364 29.72 -10.31 5.21
CA SER A 364 28.73 -11.39 5.03
C SER A 364 27.36 -10.86 4.62
N LEU A 365 26.90 -9.76 5.23
CA LEU A 365 25.62 -9.14 4.90
C LEU A 365 25.61 -8.53 3.49
N SER A 366 26.74 -7.95 3.07
CA SER A 366 26.89 -7.34 1.75
C SER A 366 26.69 -8.36 0.62
N ILE A 367 27.13 -9.61 0.81
CA ILE A 367 26.90 -10.71 -0.15
C ILE A 367 25.40 -10.97 -0.34
N ASP A 368 24.61 -10.85 0.72
CA ASP A 368 23.15 -10.99 0.68
C ASP A 368 22.44 -9.72 0.15
N GLY A 369 23.17 -8.65 -0.16
CA GLY A 369 22.65 -7.34 -0.58
C GLY A 369 22.07 -6.51 0.55
N VAL A 370 22.51 -6.78 1.77
CA VAL A 370 22.26 -5.93 2.93
C VAL A 370 23.55 -5.17 3.24
N PHE A 371 23.50 -3.85 3.17
CA PHE A 371 24.65 -3.00 3.39
C PHE A 371 24.51 -2.23 4.70
N CYS A 372 25.63 -2.01 5.37
CA CYS A 372 25.72 -1.13 6.52
C CYS A 372 26.17 0.26 6.06
N ILE A 373 25.63 1.30 6.68
CA ILE A 373 26.18 2.65 6.56
C ILE A 373 27.56 2.73 7.24
N ASP A 374 28.39 3.71 6.89
CA ASP A 374 29.74 3.89 7.44
C ASP A 374 29.81 4.81 8.67
N VAL A 375 28.67 4.97 9.35
CA VAL A 375 28.50 5.62 10.65
C VAL A 375 27.79 4.67 11.62
N ALA A 376 27.99 4.84 12.93
CA ALA A 376 27.43 3.93 13.93
C ALA A 376 25.89 3.89 13.90
N GLU A 377 25.26 5.05 13.76
CA GLU A 377 23.80 5.25 13.67
C GLU A 377 23.54 6.27 12.54
N ILE A 378 22.41 6.16 11.83
CA ILE A 378 22.12 7.06 10.70
C ILE A 378 22.11 8.54 11.10
N GLU A 379 21.67 8.89 12.31
CA GLU A 379 21.65 10.28 12.79
C GLU A 379 23.05 10.91 12.84
N ASN A 380 24.09 10.10 13.10
CA ASN A 380 25.48 10.57 13.17
C ASN A 380 25.98 11.15 11.85
N ILE A 381 25.38 10.75 10.72
CA ILE A 381 25.71 11.28 9.39
C ILE A 381 25.53 12.80 9.31
N LEU A 382 24.65 13.37 10.14
CA LEU A 382 24.38 14.80 10.18
C LEU A 382 25.58 15.58 10.74
N LEU A 383 26.46 14.92 11.50
CA LEU A 383 27.65 15.53 12.10
C LEU A 383 28.88 15.52 11.19
N ASN A 384 28.77 15.08 9.95
CA ASN A 384 29.92 15.13 9.04
C ASN A 384 30.44 16.57 8.88
N GLU A 385 31.74 16.71 8.65
CA GLU A 385 32.39 18.01 8.62
C GLU A 385 31.78 18.96 7.58
N GLN A 386 31.39 18.46 6.40
CA GLN A 386 30.82 19.29 5.34
C GLN A 386 29.48 19.89 5.77
N THR A 387 28.60 19.10 6.39
CA THR A 387 27.33 19.58 6.92
C THR A 387 27.56 20.56 8.07
N LEU A 388 28.47 20.27 9.01
CA LEU A 388 28.78 21.19 10.11
C LEU A 388 29.28 22.55 9.60
N ARG A 389 30.20 22.56 8.63
CA ARG A 389 30.73 23.79 8.03
C ARG A 389 29.64 24.60 7.33
N LEU A 390 28.73 23.93 6.64
CA LEU A 390 27.65 24.56 5.90
C LEU A 390 26.61 25.18 6.84
N ILE A 391 26.25 24.47 7.93
CA ILE A 391 25.36 25.00 8.96
C ILE A 391 26.03 26.14 9.74
N ALA A 392 27.33 26.05 10.03
CA ALA A 392 28.09 27.13 10.66
C ALA A 392 28.01 28.42 9.84
N LYS A 393 28.25 28.34 8.53
CA LYS A 393 28.10 29.50 7.62
C LYS A 393 26.68 30.05 7.62
N ASN A 394 25.66 29.18 7.58
CA ASN A 394 24.26 29.58 7.63
C ASN A 394 23.91 30.33 8.93
N GLN A 395 24.51 29.92 10.05
CA GLN A 395 24.32 30.50 11.38
C GLN A 395 25.31 31.64 11.70
N HIS A 396 26.09 32.11 10.72
CA HIS A 396 27.11 33.16 10.88
C HIS A 396 28.18 32.83 11.95
N LEU A 397 28.57 31.57 12.04
CA LEU A 397 29.66 31.06 12.89
C LEU A 397 30.90 30.72 12.05
N GLU A 398 32.08 30.74 12.67
CA GLU A 398 33.33 30.32 12.02
C GLU A 398 33.37 28.79 11.82
N PRO A 399 33.43 28.28 10.57
CA PRO A 399 33.29 26.85 10.28
C PRO A 399 34.36 25.96 10.92
N GLU A 400 35.62 26.38 10.94
CA GLU A 400 36.72 25.59 11.52
C GLU A 400 36.57 25.47 13.04
N ASP A 401 36.15 26.55 13.71
CA ASP A 401 35.91 26.53 15.16
C ASP A 401 34.77 25.58 15.52
N VAL A 402 33.70 25.57 14.71
CA VAL A 402 32.57 24.65 14.91
C VAL A 402 33.01 23.19 14.75
N VAL A 403 33.77 22.86 13.71
CA VAL A 403 34.28 21.49 13.49
C VAL A 403 35.20 21.08 14.63
N ASN A 404 36.15 21.93 15.03
CA ASN A 404 37.06 21.64 16.15
C ASN A 404 36.31 21.40 17.46
N ARG A 405 35.30 22.23 17.77
CA ARG A 405 34.46 22.06 18.96
C ARG A 405 33.62 20.79 18.89
N ALA A 406 33.08 20.45 17.72
CA ALA A 406 32.33 19.22 17.51
C ALA A 406 33.20 17.97 17.74
N THR A 407 34.41 17.96 17.17
CA THR A 407 35.40 16.90 17.36
C THR A 407 35.79 16.75 18.83
N GLU A 408 36.12 17.85 19.51
CA GLU A 408 36.50 17.81 20.93
C GLU A 408 35.34 17.35 21.81
N MET A 409 34.11 17.77 21.52
CA MET A 409 32.92 17.31 22.24
C MET A 409 32.70 15.80 22.05
N ALA A 410 32.79 15.30 20.81
CA ALA A 410 32.66 13.89 20.51
C ALA A 410 33.73 13.04 21.22
N ARG A 411 34.99 13.51 21.23
CA ARG A 411 36.10 12.89 21.97
C ARG A 411 35.86 12.87 23.47
N SER A 412 35.45 14.00 24.05
CA SER A 412 35.17 14.12 25.48
C SER A 412 34.06 13.17 25.91
N LEU A 413 33.03 12.99 25.09
CA LEU A 413 31.98 12.00 25.34
C LEU A 413 32.51 10.57 25.21
N LEU A 414 33.19 10.25 24.11
CA LEU A 414 33.71 8.91 23.88
C LEU A 414 34.70 8.45 24.97
N SER A 415 35.61 9.34 25.39
CA SER A 415 36.58 9.06 26.46
C SER A 415 35.96 8.65 27.79
N LYS A 416 34.73 9.11 28.08
CA LYS A 416 33.97 8.72 29.28
C LYS A 416 33.26 7.37 29.11
N GLU A 417 33.12 6.88 27.87
CA GLU A 417 32.37 5.67 27.55
C GLU A 417 33.22 4.54 26.94
N ILE A 418 34.56 4.67 26.89
CA ILE A 418 35.46 3.68 26.26
C ILE A 418 35.13 2.26 26.70
N GLU A 419 35.06 2.02 28.02
CA GLU A 419 34.79 0.69 28.59
C GLU A 419 33.41 0.17 28.18
N ARG A 420 32.39 1.04 28.18
CA ARG A 420 31.02 0.69 27.79
C ARG A 420 30.97 0.30 26.31
N GLN A 421 31.55 1.11 25.43
CA GLN A 421 31.57 0.89 23.99
C GLN A 421 32.36 -0.38 23.63
N ALA A 422 33.53 -0.58 24.25
CA ALA A 422 34.34 -1.79 24.06
C ALA A 422 33.61 -3.05 24.53
N SER A 423 32.91 -2.97 25.67
CA SER A 423 32.11 -4.08 26.19
C SER A 423 30.97 -4.46 25.25
N LEU A 424 30.17 -3.48 24.80
CA LEU A 424 29.05 -3.73 23.88
C LEU A 424 29.51 -4.31 22.55
N ARG A 425 30.61 -3.79 21.99
CA ARG A 425 31.20 -4.35 20.78
C ARG A 425 31.73 -5.77 20.95
N THR A 426 32.32 -6.06 22.11
CA THR A 426 32.80 -7.41 22.43
C THR A 426 31.62 -8.39 22.54
N TYR A 427 30.55 -8.02 23.26
CA TYR A 427 29.34 -8.83 23.31
C TYR A 427 28.77 -9.09 21.92
N ARG A 428 28.71 -8.07 21.06
CA ARG A 428 28.20 -8.23 19.70
C ARG A 428 29.05 -9.16 18.85
N ALA A 429 30.38 -9.04 18.92
CA ALA A 429 31.30 -9.94 18.22
C ALA A 429 31.13 -11.40 18.66
N ILE A 430 30.96 -11.63 19.97
CA ILE A 430 30.70 -12.96 20.53
C ILE A 430 29.34 -13.48 20.06
N GLU A 431 28.29 -12.66 20.14
CA GLU A 431 26.94 -13.02 19.68
C GLU A 431 26.95 -13.44 18.20
N ASN A 432 27.60 -12.67 17.34
CA ASN A 432 27.72 -12.99 15.92
C ASN A 432 28.45 -14.32 15.68
N ASN A 433 29.52 -14.61 16.41
CA ASN A 433 30.21 -15.89 16.31
C ASN A 433 29.36 -17.06 16.81
N LEU A 434 28.57 -16.88 17.86
CA LEU A 434 27.64 -17.91 18.34
C LEU A 434 26.50 -18.17 17.35
N ARG A 435 26.03 -17.15 16.63
CA ARG A 435 25.03 -17.30 15.55
C ARG A 435 25.53 -18.16 14.37
N LYS A 436 26.84 -18.34 14.21
CA LYS A 436 27.45 -19.18 13.17
C LYS A 436 27.46 -20.68 13.51
N ILE A 437 26.96 -21.09 14.67
CA ILE A 437 26.85 -22.51 15.06
C ILE A 437 25.93 -23.24 14.06
N ASP A 438 26.42 -24.33 13.48
CA ASP A 438 25.67 -25.10 12.47
C ASP A 438 24.51 -25.89 13.11
N THR A 439 23.30 -25.39 12.89
CA THR A 439 22.04 -26.00 13.35
C THR A 439 21.63 -27.23 12.55
N LYS A 440 22.33 -27.56 11.45
CA LYS A 440 22.05 -28.76 10.63
C LYS A 440 22.65 -30.04 11.21
N SER A 441 23.46 -29.93 12.27
CA SER A 441 24.06 -31.07 12.96
C SER A 441 23.00 -31.98 13.58
N VAL A 442 22.94 -33.26 13.18
CA VAL A 442 21.97 -34.24 13.69
C VAL A 442 22.61 -35.17 14.73
N GLY A 443 22.00 -35.27 15.92
CA GLY A 443 22.40 -36.18 16.99
C GLY A 443 23.22 -35.53 18.12
N LEU A 444 23.04 -36.02 19.35
CA LEU A 444 23.56 -35.39 20.58
C LEU A 444 25.08 -35.11 20.54
N GLN A 445 25.89 -36.05 20.04
CA GLN A 445 27.35 -35.89 20.01
C GLN A 445 27.81 -34.87 18.97
N ALA A 446 27.14 -34.81 17.81
CA ALA A 446 27.41 -33.82 16.77
C ALA A 446 27.10 -32.41 17.29
N ILE A 447 25.95 -32.24 17.96
CA ILE A 447 25.55 -30.97 18.60
C ILE A 447 26.58 -30.55 19.66
N LYS A 448 26.98 -31.45 20.57
CA LYS A 448 28.01 -31.16 21.58
C LYS A 448 29.33 -30.71 20.96
N THR A 449 29.78 -31.41 19.92
CA THR A 449 31.04 -31.09 19.24
C THR A 449 30.96 -29.73 18.55
N SER A 450 29.84 -29.42 17.88
CA SER A 450 29.64 -28.11 17.23
C SER A 450 29.67 -26.95 18.22
N ILE A 451 29.03 -27.10 19.39
CA ILE A 451 29.03 -26.05 20.43
C ILE A 451 30.44 -25.88 21.00
N VAL A 452 31.13 -26.97 21.34
CA VAL A 452 32.50 -26.91 21.90
C VAL A 452 33.48 -26.28 20.92
N ASN A 453 33.40 -26.60 19.63
CA ASN A 453 34.25 -25.98 18.62
C ASN A 453 33.99 -24.48 18.50
N ALA A 454 32.71 -24.06 18.53
CA ALA A 454 32.35 -22.65 18.47
C ALA A 454 32.84 -21.88 19.69
N THR A 455 32.70 -22.42 20.91
CA THR A 455 33.20 -21.76 22.12
C THR A 455 34.72 -21.76 22.22
N ASN A 456 35.41 -22.82 21.80
CA ASN A 456 36.88 -22.85 21.79
C ASN A 456 37.49 -21.87 20.79
N ALA A 457 36.77 -21.54 19.71
CA ALA A 457 37.20 -20.52 18.75
C ALA A 457 37.05 -19.08 19.29
N LEU A 458 36.29 -18.87 20.37
CA LEU A 458 36.09 -17.54 20.96
C LEU A 458 37.27 -17.16 21.87
N ASN A 459 38.01 -16.13 21.50
CA ASN A 459 38.99 -15.49 22.37
C ASN A 459 38.44 -14.16 22.89
N ILE A 460 37.74 -14.20 24.02
CA ILE A 460 37.07 -13.03 24.62
C ILE A 460 38.09 -11.99 25.04
N ASP A 461 39.17 -12.41 25.70
CA ASP A 461 40.20 -11.50 26.20
C ASP A 461 40.83 -10.70 25.06
N VAL A 462 41.28 -11.38 23.99
CA VAL A 462 41.87 -10.72 22.81
C VAL A 462 40.85 -9.81 22.13
N THR A 463 39.59 -10.23 22.00
CA THR A 463 38.53 -9.42 21.39
C THR A 463 38.29 -8.14 22.19
N TYR A 464 38.22 -8.25 23.52
CA TYR A 464 38.01 -7.12 24.41
C TYR A 464 39.20 -6.15 24.39
N THR A 465 40.43 -6.66 24.49
CA THR A 465 41.65 -5.85 24.41
C THR A 465 41.73 -5.08 23.10
N ASN A 466 41.48 -5.74 21.96
CA ASN A 466 41.48 -5.08 20.66
C ASN A 466 40.43 -3.96 20.57
N ASN A 467 39.24 -4.16 21.16
CA ASN A 467 38.19 -3.15 21.20
C ASN A 467 38.55 -1.97 22.11
N ILE A 468 39.15 -2.22 23.28
CA ILE A 468 39.67 -1.17 24.17
C ILE A 468 40.74 -0.33 23.45
N ASP A 469 41.68 -0.98 22.77
CA ASP A 469 42.75 -0.30 22.03
C ASP A 469 42.18 0.54 20.88
N LEU A 470 41.16 0.04 20.20
CA LEU A 470 40.45 0.81 19.17
C LEU A 470 39.80 2.06 19.76
N TYR A 471 38.93 1.92 20.77
CA TYR A 471 38.20 3.06 21.32
C TYR A 471 39.13 4.07 22.02
N THR A 472 40.21 3.61 22.62
CA THR A 472 41.27 4.48 23.16
C THR A 472 41.93 5.29 22.05
N ARG A 473 42.31 4.66 20.93
CA ARG A 473 42.85 5.38 19.76
C ARG A 473 41.86 6.40 19.21
N LEU A 474 40.58 6.04 19.09
CA LEU A 474 39.53 6.93 18.61
C LEU A 474 39.33 8.15 19.52
N ALA A 475 39.35 7.97 20.84
CA ALA A 475 39.25 9.07 21.80
C ALA A 475 40.45 10.05 21.71
N THR A 476 41.61 9.57 21.24
CA THR A 476 42.79 10.39 20.96
C THR A 476 42.87 10.90 19.53
N SER A 477 42.01 10.42 18.63
CA SER A 477 42.02 10.80 17.21
C SER A 477 41.58 12.25 17.03
N GLY A 478 42.16 12.93 16.03
CA GLY A 478 41.73 14.27 15.60
C GLY A 478 40.68 14.25 14.49
N ASN A 479 40.14 13.07 14.15
CA ASN A 479 39.25 12.86 13.02
C ASN A 479 37.84 12.56 13.52
N LEU A 480 36.89 13.44 13.20
CA LEU A 480 35.49 13.26 13.60
C LEU A 480 34.87 12.03 12.93
N ASP A 481 35.20 11.75 11.67
CA ASP A 481 34.60 10.65 10.91
C ASP A 481 34.90 9.29 11.53
N ASP A 482 36.13 9.11 12.02
CA ASP A 482 36.54 7.87 12.71
C ASP A 482 35.72 7.66 14.00
N ILE A 483 35.36 8.75 14.70
CA ILE A 483 34.51 8.70 15.89
C ILE A 483 33.07 8.37 15.49
N LEU A 484 32.51 9.06 14.49
CA LEU A 484 31.15 8.83 14.01
C LEU A 484 30.92 7.39 13.53
N LYS A 485 31.97 6.76 12.98
CA LYS A 485 31.96 5.38 12.50
C LYS A 485 31.74 4.34 13.59
N TYR A 486 32.27 4.55 14.79
CA TYR A 486 32.30 3.53 15.85
C TYR A 486 31.57 3.92 17.13
N TYR A 487 31.26 5.21 17.31
CA TYR A 487 30.64 5.68 18.53
C TYR A 487 29.12 5.62 18.45
N ASN A 488 28.55 4.53 18.99
CA ASN A 488 27.11 4.32 19.05
C ASN A 488 26.56 4.97 20.34
N ASN A 489 25.97 6.16 20.18
CA ASN A 489 25.39 6.94 21.26
C ASN A 489 24.31 7.88 20.72
N LYS A 490 23.04 7.56 20.97
CA LYS A 490 21.86 8.38 20.60
C LYS A 490 21.88 9.83 21.10
N GLY A 491 22.69 10.13 22.11
CA GLY A 491 22.89 11.49 22.62
C GLY A 491 23.95 12.29 21.86
N LEU A 492 24.75 11.68 20.98
CA LEU A 492 25.89 12.33 20.34
C LEU A 492 25.48 13.56 19.54
N VAL A 493 24.52 13.41 18.62
CA VAL A 493 23.99 14.50 17.81
C VAL A 493 23.48 15.64 18.68
N SER A 494 22.64 15.34 19.67
CA SER A 494 22.11 16.37 20.58
C SER A 494 23.20 17.13 21.33
N ASN A 495 24.26 16.45 21.77
CA ASN A 495 25.35 17.07 22.52
C ASN A 495 26.25 17.92 21.61
N VAL A 496 26.66 17.39 20.46
CA VAL A 496 27.49 18.13 19.49
C VAL A 496 26.75 19.35 18.96
N CYS A 497 25.48 19.21 18.62
CA CYS A 497 24.67 20.29 18.05
C CYS A 497 24.29 21.39 19.05
N SER A 498 24.55 21.20 20.35
CA SER A 498 24.39 22.26 21.36
C SER A 498 25.25 23.51 21.05
N ILE A 499 26.34 23.34 20.28
CA ILE A 499 27.22 24.41 19.79
C ILE A 499 26.46 25.52 19.05
N PHE A 500 25.36 25.16 18.37
CA PHE A 500 24.59 26.10 17.56
C PHE A 500 23.48 26.85 18.33
N GLU A 501 23.22 26.48 19.59
CA GLU A 501 22.20 27.12 20.45
C GLU A 501 20.78 27.15 19.85
N LEU A 502 20.47 26.24 18.92
CA LEU A 502 19.19 26.20 18.18
C LEU A 502 18.00 25.60 18.97
N GLY A 503 18.18 25.34 20.27
CA GLY A 503 17.21 24.62 21.08
C GLY A 503 17.10 23.12 20.73
N ARG A 504 16.18 22.41 21.39
CA ARG A 504 16.03 20.95 21.24
C ARG A 504 15.65 20.59 19.80
N ASN A 505 16.44 19.72 19.17
CA ASN A 505 16.26 19.24 17.79
C ASN A 505 16.31 20.35 16.72
N GLY A 506 16.81 21.55 17.06
CA GLY A 506 16.84 22.69 16.15
C GLY A 506 17.79 22.49 14.97
N TYR A 507 18.97 21.91 15.24
CA TYR A 507 19.96 21.59 14.22
C TYR A 507 19.43 20.61 13.17
N GLU A 508 18.86 19.48 13.59
CA GLU A 508 18.37 18.45 12.66
C GLU A 508 17.24 19.02 11.77
N LYS A 509 16.32 19.79 12.37
CA LYS A 509 15.26 20.49 11.62
C LYS A 509 15.82 21.48 10.61
N LEU A 510 16.92 22.17 10.94
CA LEU A 510 17.59 23.09 10.04
C LEU A 510 18.23 22.33 8.87
N VAL A 511 18.97 21.25 9.14
CA VAL A 511 19.56 20.41 8.09
C VAL A 511 18.48 19.84 7.16
N LEU A 512 17.39 19.29 7.70
CA LEU A 512 16.26 18.79 6.91
C LEU A 512 15.57 19.89 6.08
N ARG A 513 15.55 21.14 6.57
CA ARG A 513 15.05 22.28 5.80
C ARG A 513 16.00 22.65 4.66
N MET A 514 17.31 22.62 4.91
CA MET A 514 18.33 22.91 3.90
C MET A 514 18.45 21.81 2.83
N LEU A 515 18.05 20.57 3.13
CA LEU A 515 17.85 19.53 2.11
C LEU A 515 16.78 19.90 1.08
N ASN A 516 15.96 20.92 1.34
CA ASN A 516 14.98 21.48 0.41
C ASN A 516 15.36 22.88 -0.10
N SER A 517 16.62 23.32 0.08
CA SER A 517 17.13 24.63 -0.38
C SER A 517 18.13 24.50 -1.54
N VAL A 518 18.72 25.64 -1.95
CA VAL A 518 19.81 25.70 -2.95
C VAL A 518 21.07 24.94 -2.51
N ASP A 519 21.26 24.75 -1.20
CA ASP A 519 22.44 24.07 -0.63
C ASP A 519 22.30 22.54 -0.61
N ARG A 520 21.16 22.01 -1.10
CA ARG A 520 20.82 20.60 -1.07
C ARG A 520 21.93 19.68 -1.57
N GLU A 521 22.49 19.97 -2.75
CA GLU A 521 23.50 19.09 -3.37
C GLU A 521 24.81 19.09 -2.56
N HIS A 522 25.15 20.20 -1.89
CA HIS A 522 26.32 20.23 -1.00
C HIS A 522 26.12 19.34 0.23
N ILE A 523 24.94 19.38 0.84
CA ILE A 523 24.61 18.51 1.98
C ILE A 523 24.61 17.04 1.53
N ILE A 524 23.90 16.73 0.44
CA ILE A 524 23.78 15.35 -0.07
C ILE A 524 25.15 14.77 -0.44
N ASN A 525 26.06 15.55 -1.02
CA ASN A 525 27.41 15.08 -1.34
C ASN A 525 28.23 14.75 -0.08
N GLY A 526 28.00 15.46 1.03
CA GLY A 526 28.57 15.09 2.33
C GLY A 526 27.96 13.81 2.88
N LEU A 527 26.63 13.68 2.84
CA LEU A 527 25.92 12.49 3.35
C LEU A 527 26.29 11.22 2.55
N ARG A 528 26.40 11.31 1.22
CA ARG A 528 26.68 10.15 0.35
C ARG A 528 28.00 9.46 0.64
N GLN A 529 28.95 10.11 1.29
CA GLN A 529 30.24 9.52 1.63
C GLN A 529 30.13 8.38 2.67
N TYR A 530 29.05 8.38 3.46
CA TYR A 530 28.85 7.42 4.55
C TYR A 530 27.78 6.38 4.25
N VAL A 531 27.22 6.37 3.04
CA VAL A 531 26.22 5.37 2.64
C VAL A 531 26.64 4.72 1.32
N PRO A 532 26.30 3.45 1.09
CA PRO A 532 26.70 2.75 -0.13
C PRO A 532 26.00 3.33 -1.37
N GLU A 533 26.69 3.28 -2.51
CA GLU A 533 26.07 3.52 -3.82
C GLU A 533 25.26 2.29 -4.24
N ILE A 534 23.96 2.48 -4.48
CA ILE A 534 22.97 1.42 -4.74
C ILE A 534 22.21 1.70 -6.04
#